data_AF-A0A2K4VQA3-F1
#
_entry.id   AF-A0A2K4VQA3-F1
#
_cell.length_a   1.000
_cell.length_b   1.000
_cell.length_c   1.000
_cell.angle_alpha   90.00
_cell.angle_beta   90.00
_cell.angle_gamma   90.00
#
_symmetry.space_group_name_H-M   'P 1'
#
loop_
_entity.id
_entity.type
_entity.pdbx_description
1 polymer ?
#
loop_
_entity_poly.entity_id
_entity_poly.type
_entity_poly.pdbx_seq_one_letter_code
_entity_poly.pdbx_strand_id
1 'polypeptide(L)'
;MRRSTLTVTAVALLITCAAIAGWKLTSPATLAKNVTTAVPVKVITVSMEDVPRFVTGIGSVLSLQSVVIRPQVDGVLTRVLVREGQQVKAGELLATLDDRSIRASLEQTRAQLAQSKAQLDVAQLDLKRYRQLTEDNGISRQTFDQQQALVRQLAATAQGN
;
A
#
# COMPACT_ATOMS: atom_id res chain seq x y z
N MET A 1 4.60 -75.23 117.97
CA MET A 1 5.81 -75.64 117.20
C MET A 1 5.45 -75.66 115.72
N ARG A 2 6.20 -75.15 114.75
CA ARG A 2 7.45 -74.36 114.67
C ARG A 2 7.54 -73.94 113.18
N ARG A 3 7.44 -72.63 112.93
CA ARG A 3 8.36 -71.84 112.09
C ARG A 3 9.01 -72.57 110.90
N SER A 4 8.36 -72.67 109.73
CA SER A 4 9.06 -72.99 108.46
C SER A 4 8.35 -72.59 107.16
N THR A 5 7.10 -72.12 107.18
CA THR A 5 6.35 -71.77 105.94
C THR A 5 6.56 -70.33 105.45
N LEU A 6 7.27 -69.48 106.20
CA LEU A 6 7.43 -68.05 105.89
C LEU A 6 8.66 -67.73 105.02
N THR A 7 9.64 -68.63 104.92
CA THR A 7 10.82 -68.43 104.05
C THR A 7 10.56 -68.83 102.60
N VAL A 8 9.62 -69.74 102.34
CA VAL A 8 9.33 -70.24 100.99
C VAL A 8 8.59 -69.20 100.14
N THR A 9 7.70 -68.40 100.74
CA THR A 9 6.96 -67.35 100.03
C THR A 9 7.85 -66.16 99.63
N ALA A 10 8.86 -65.83 100.44
CA ALA A 10 9.80 -64.75 100.13
C ALA A 10 10.72 -65.07 98.93
N VAL A 11 11.13 -66.33 98.79
CA VAL A 11 11.97 -66.76 97.66
C VAL A 11 11.16 -66.82 96.35
N ALA A 12 9.89 -67.24 96.40
CA ALA A 12 9.02 -67.27 95.23
C ALA A 12 8.78 -65.86 94.65
N LEU A 13 8.59 -64.85 95.51
CA LEU A 13 8.38 -63.46 95.08
C LEU A 13 9.61 -62.87 94.37
N LEU A 14 10.81 -63.21 94.85
CA LEU A 14 12.08 -62.74 94.29
C LEU A 14 12.35 -63.32 92.90
N ILE A 15 11.99 -64.59 92.67
CA ILE A 15 12.15 -65.25 91.36
C ILE A 15 11.15 -64.67 90.34
N THR A 16 9.92 -64.35 90.74
CA THR A 16 8.93 -63.73 89.84
C THR A 16 9.33 -62.31 89.39
N CYS A 17 9.93 -61.50 90.25
CA CYS A 17 10.42 -60.17 89.87
C CYS A 17 11.59 -60.26 88.87
N ALA A 18 12.50 -61.23 89.05
CA ALA A 18 13.61 -61.43 88.12
C ALA A 18 13.14 -61.88 86.73
N ALA A 19 12.09 -62.72 86.66
CA ALA A 19 11.53 -63.18 85.39
C ALA A 19 10.85 -62.05 84.58
N ILE A 20 10.14 -61.13 85.25
CA ILE A 20 9.46 -60.00 84.59
C ILE A 20 10.48 -58.97 84.08
N ALA A 21 11.56 -58.73 84.82
CA ALA A 21 12.64 -57.84 84.41
C ALA A 21 13.38 -58.37 83.17
N GLY A 22 13.63 -59.69 83.10
CA GLY A 22 14.25 -60.32 81.93
C GLY A 22 13.40 -60.23 80.65
N TRP A 23 12.08 -60.28 80.76
CA TRP A 23 11.17 -60.23 79.60
C TRP A 23 11.00 -58.79 79.06
N LYS A 24 11.01 -57.77 79.92
CA LYS A 24 10.95 -56.37 79.48
C LYS A 24 12.23 -55.90 78.79
N LEU A 25 13.37 -56.56 79.02
CA LEU A 25 14.65 -56.22 78.40
C LEU A 25 14.90 -56.92 77.05
N THR A 26 14.06 -57.88 76.66
CA THR A 26 14.25 -58.71 75.45
C THR A 26 13.14 -58.56 74.41
N SER A 27 12.27 -57.57 74.55
CA SER A 27 11.25 -57.27 73.54
C SER A 27 11.85 -56.46 72.37
N PRO A 28 11.86 -56.99 71.13
CA PRO A 28 12.40 -56.27 69.97
C PRO A 28 11.49 -55.09 69.61
N ALA A 29 12.07 -53.90 69.46
CA ALA A 29 11.35 -52.71 69.05
C ALA A 29 10.88 -52.84 67.59
N THR A 30 9.57 -52.80 67.36
CA THR A 30 8.96 -52.65 66.04
C THR A 30 9.23 -51.24 65.52
N LEU A 31 10.11 -51.10 64.53
CA LEU A 31 10.46 -49.83 63.90
C LEU A 31 9.29 -49.30 63.07
N ALA A 32 8.87 -48.07 63.37
CA ALA A 32 7.80 -47.34 62.70
C ALA A 32 8.13 -47.09 61.21
N LYS A 33 7.14 -47.30 60.34
CA LYS A 33 7.18 -47.00 58.90
C LYS A 33 7.21 -45.47 58.72
N ASN A 34 8.39 -44.91 58.43
CA ASN A 34 8.54 -43.49 58.16
C ASN A 34 7.69 -43.06 56.96
N VAL A 35 6.70 -42.20 57.20
CA VAL A 35 6.00 -41.42 56.19
C VAL A 35 6.88 -40.21 55.89
N THR A 36 7.53 -40.20 54.74
CA THR A 36 8.34 -39.04 54.31
C THR A 36 7.41 -37.86 54.06
N THR A 37 7.61 -36.78 54.81
CA THR A 37 6.88 -35.52 54.65
C THR A 37 7.18 -34.92 53.27
N ALA A 38 6.15 -34.71 52.45
CA ALA A 38 6.29 -34.10 51.13
C ALA A 38 6.78 -32.65 51.27
N VAL A 39 7.85 -32.31 50.54
CA VAL A 39 8.42 -30.96 50.52
C VAL A 39 7.54 -30.07 49.63
N PRO A 40 6.99 -28.97 50.14
CA PRO A 40 6.14 -28.09 49.35
C PRO A 40 6.97 -27.37 48.28
N VAL A 41 6.52 -27.48 47.02
CA VAL A 41 7.11 -26.81 45.87
C VAL A 41 6.08 -25.88 45.25
N LYS A 42 6.54 -24.71 44.80
CA LYS A 42 5.69 -23.72 44.15
C LYS A 42 5.53 -24.10 42.68
N VAL A 43 4.29 -24.35 42.26
CA VAL A 43 3.96 -24.63 40.86
C VAL A 43 3.11 -23.51 40.27
N ILE A 44 3.23 -23.31 38.96
CA ILE A 44 2.42 -22.37 38.18
C ILE A 44 1.88 -23.14 36.97
N THR A 45 0.61 -22.92 36.63
CA THR A 45 -0.01 -23.44 35.40
C THR A 45 0.34 -22.56 34.21
N VAL A 46 0.95 -23.14 33.18
CA VAL A 46 1.27 -22.44 31.94
C VAL A 46 0.14 -22.65 30.93
N SER A 47 -0.41 -21.56 30.39
CA SER A 47 -1.34 -21.60 29.25
C SER A 47 -0.61 -21.12 28.00
N MET A 48 -0.80 -21.81 26.87
CA MET A 48 -0.35 -21.31 25.58
C MET A 48 -1.33 -20.26 25.07
N GLU A 49 -0.81 -19.10 24.71
CA GLU A 49 -1.54 -18.03 24.05
C GLU A 49 -0.68 -17.50 22.90
N ASP A 50 -1.31 -17.07 21.81
CA ASP A 50 -0.61 -16.51 20.67
C ASP A 50 -0.05 -15.13 21.02
N VAL A 51 1.28 -15.05 21.17
CA VAL A 51 1.98 -13.81 21.46
C VAL A 51 2.54 -13.22 20.17
N PRO A 52 2.08 -12.02 19.73
CA PRO A 52 2.59 -11.40 18.53
C PRO A 52 4.06 -10.99 18.74
N ARG A 53 4.93 -11.46 17.84
CA ARG A 53 6.35 -11.10 17.82
C ARG A 53 6.59 -9.98 16.82
N PHE A 54 6.80 -8.78 17.32
CA PHE A 54 7.12 -7.63 16.47
C PHE A 54 8.60 -7.64 16.09
N VAL A 55 8.89 -7.39 14.81
CA VAL A 55 10.24 -7.15 14.30
C VAL A 55 10.29 -5.71 13.81
N THR A 56 11.07 -4.87 14.49
CA THR A 56 11.32 -3.50 14.09
C THR A 56 12.57 -3.43 13.20
N GLY A 57 12.44 -2.74 12.07
CA GLY A 57 13.54 -2.45 11.15
C GLY A 57 13.47 -1.00 10.69
N ILE A 58 14.60 -0.46 10.25
CA ILE A 58 14.67 0.89 9.68
C ILE A 58 14.46 0.74 8.17
N GLY A 59 13.51 1.50 7.63
CA GLY A 59 13.26 1.58 6.19
C GLY A 59 12.99 3.03 5.78
N SER A 60 13.24 3.34 4.52
CA SER A 60 12.89 4.63 3.93
C SER A 60 11.58 4.51 3.14
N VAL A 61 10.77 5.56 3.17
CA VAL A 61 9.56 5.66 2.34
C VAL A 61 9.91 6.46 1.09
N LEU A 62 9.60 5.91 -0.08
CA LEU A 62 9.75 6.58 -1.36
C LEU A 62 8.36 6.97 -1.88
N SER A 63 8.28 8.09 -2.61
CA SER A 63 7.04 8.45 -3.31
C SER A 63 6.73 7.40 -4.37
N LEU A 64 5.47 6.95 -4.45
CA LEU A 64 5.04 6.04 -5.52
C LEU A 64 5.22 6.67 -6.91
N GLN A 65 5.04 7.99 -7.02
CA GLN A 65 5.15 8.74 -8.25
C GLN A 65 5.82 10.09 -7.96
N SER A 66 6.86 10.42 -8.73
CA SER A 66 7.53 11.72 -8.67
C SER A 66 7.66 12.25 -10.09
N VAL A 67 7.13 13.45 -10.34
CA VAL A 67 7.10 14.06 -11.68
C VAL A 67 7.70 15.45 -11.58
N VAL A 68 8.66 15.73 -12.46
CA VAL A 68 9.21 17.07 -12.63
C VAL A 68 8.35 17.81 -13.64
N ILE A 69 7.68 18.86 -13.20
CA ILE A 69 6.79 19.65 -14.05
C ILE A 69 7.64 20.66 -14.85
N ARG A 70 7.48 20.63 -16.17
CA ARG A 70 8.19 21.52 -17.10
C ARG A 70 7.19 22.17 -18.05
N PRO A 71 7.39 23.43 -18.44
CA PRO A 71 6.59 24.03 -19.50
C PRO A 71 6.83 23.28 -20.82
N GLN A 72 5.76 23.04 -21.58
CA GLN A 72 5.84 22.40 -22.90
C GLN A 72 6.27 23.37 -24.01
N VAL A 73 6.13 24.67 -23.74
CA VAL A 73 6.46 25.76 -24.66
C VAL A 73 7.43 26.70 -23.97
N ASP A 74 8.37 27.23 -24.74
CA ASP A 74 9.28 28.25 -24.24
C ASP A 74 8.56 29.58 -24.06
N GLY A 75 8.84 30.27 -22.96
CA GLY A 75 8.22 31.55 -22.67
C GLY A 75 8.67 32.13 -21.34
N VAL A 76 8.29 33.38 -21.11
CA VAL A 76 8.60 34.08 -19.86
C VAL A 76 7.55 33.71 -18.82
N LEU A 77 8.00 33.26 -17.65
CA LEU A 77 7.11 32.97 -16.52
C LEU A 77 6.50 34.28 -16.01
N THR A 78 5.17 34.42 -16.10
CA THR A 78 4.45 35.62 -15.65
C THR A 78 4.05 35.54 -14.18
N ARG A 79 3.59 34.37 -13.73
CA ARG A 79 3.13 34.16 -12.35
C ARG A 79 3.20 32.70 -11.94
N VAL A 80 3.56 32.46 -10.69
CA VAL A 80 3.40 31.17 -10.01
C VAL A 80 2.20 31.30 -9.07
N LEU A 81 1.25 30.38 -9.17
CA LEU A 81 -0.03 30.40 -8.46
C LEU A 81 -0.08 29.45 -7.26
N VAL A 82 0.95 28.63 -7.10
CA VAL A 82 1.05 27.61 -6.06
C VAL A 82 2.07 27.98 -5.00
N ARG A 83 1.79 27.56 -3.77
CA ARG A 83 2.71 27.69 -2.64
C ARG A 83 3.50 26.41 -2.43
N GLU A 84 4.68 26.54 -1.86
CA GLU A 84 5.51 25.39 -1.48
C GLU A 84 4.75 24.48 -0.51
N GLY A 85 4.77 23.16 -0.76
CA GLY A 85 4.07 22.16 0.05
C GLY A 85 2.56 22.10 -0.14
N GLN A 86 1.97 22.94 -1.01
CA GLN A 86 0.54 22.88 -1.32
C GLN A 86 0.20 21.59 -2.09
N GLN A 87 -0.86 20.89 -1.64
CA GLN A 87 -1.44 19.80 -2.43
C GLN A 87 -2.18 20.38 -3.64
N VAL A 88 -1.84 19.90 -4.83
CA VAL A 88 -2.44 20.31 -6.09
C VAL A 88 -3.03 19.09 -6.81
N LYS A 89 -4.07 19.33 -7.60
CA LYS A 89 -4.72 18.27 -8.39
C LYS A 89 -4.26 18.30 -9.85
N ALA A 90 -4.41 17.18 -10.54
CA ALA A 90 -4.15 17.12 -11.98
C ALA A 90 -5.05 18.11 -12.73
N GLY A 91 -4.45 18.89 -13.64
CA GLY A 91 -5.14 19.94 -14.41
C GLY A 91 -5.26 21.29 -13.71
N GLU A 92 -4.77 21.43 -12.47
CA GLU A 92 -4.74 22.70 -11.76
C GLU A 92 -3.68 23.65 -12.36
N LEU A 93 -4.01 24.93 -12.46
CA LEU A 93 -3.10 25.94 -13.00
C LEU A 93 -2.02 26.28 -11.98
N LEU A 94 -0.79 25.80 -12.24
CA LEU A 94 0.34 26.01 -11.34
C LEU A 94 1.07 27.33 -11.63
N ALA A 95 1.18 27.68 -12.90
CA ALA A 95 1.89 28.86 -13.36
C ALA A 95 1.35 29.33 -14.72
N THR A 96 1.48 30.62 -14.98
CA THR A 96 1.13 31.23 -16.27
C THR A 96 2.38 31.76 -16.95
N LEU A 97 2.53 31.45 -18.23
CA LEU A 97 3.56 32.02 -19.11
C LEU A 97 2.99 33.22 -19.86
N ASP A 98 3.86 34.14 -20.28
CA ASP A 98 3.48 35.23 -21.18
C ASP A 98 3.14 34.63 -22.55
N ASP A 99 1.89 34.80 -22.97
CA ASP A 99 1.31 34.18 -24.15
C ASP A 99 1.15 35.16 -25.32
N ARG A 100 1.67 36.40 -25.22
CA ARG A 100 1.45 37.43 -26.26
C ARG A 100 1.95 37.00 -27.64
N SER A 101 3.16 36.46 -27.72
CA SER A 101 3.74 35.97 -28.98
C SER A 101 2.99 34.75 -29.51
N ILE A 102 2.61 33.83 -28.62
CA ILE A 102 1.85 32.62 -28.95
C ILE A 102 0.47 33.01 -29.49
N ARG A 103 -0.23 33.94 -28.83
CA ARG A 103 -1.53 34.45 -29.28
C ARG A 103 -1.41 35.17 -30.62
N ALA A 104 -0.39 36.01 -30.81
CA ALA A 104 -0.17 36.69 -32.09
C ALA A 104 0.07 35.68 -33.23
N SER A 105 0.90 34.65 -33.00
CA SER A 105 1.14 33.58 -33.97
C SER A 105 -0.12 32.78 -34.26
N LEU A 106 -0.92 32.46 -33.23
CA LEU A 106 -2.20 31.77 -33.39
C LEU A 106 -3.18 32.58 -34.24
N GLU A 107 -3.31 33.88 -33.98
CA GLU A 107 -4.16 34.77 -34.78
C GLU A 107 -3.67 34.90 -36.22
N GLN A 108 -2.36 34.96 -36.45
CA GLN A 108 -1.79 34.98 -37.80
C GLN A 108 -2.11 33.69 -38.57
N THR A 109 -1.94 32.52 -37.95
CA THR A 109 -2.29 31.23 -38.59
C THR A 109 -3.79 31.12 -38.84
N ARG A 110 -4.64 31.60 -37.92
CA ARG A 110 -6.10 31.67 -38.12
C ARG A 110 -6.47 32.56 -39.30
N ALA A 111 -5.82 33.71 -39.45
CA ALA A 111 -6.03 34.60 -40.59
C ALA A 111 -5.60 33.93 -41.92
N GLN A 112 -4.47 33.22 -41.91
CA GLN A 112 -4.02 32.46 -43.07
C GLN A 112 -5.01 31.35 -43.47
N LEU A 113 -5.53 30.61 -42.48
CA LEU A 113 -6.56 29.60 -42.70
C LEU A 113 -7.85 30.22 -43.26
N ALA A 114 -8.27 31.38 -42.74
CA ALA A 114 -9.44 32.09 -43.23
C ALA A 114 -9.26 32.55 -44.68
N GLN A 115 -8.07 33.05 -45.04
CA GLN A 115 -7.74 33.41 -46.41
C GLN A 115 -7.79 32.20 -47.35
N SER A 116 -7.18 31.08 -46.97
CA SER A 116 -7.20 29.85 -47.77
C SER A 116 -8.61 29.28 -47.95
N LYS A 117 -9.45 29.34 -46.91
CA LYS A 117 -10.86 28.97 -47.01
C LYS A 117 -11.63 29.87 -47.96
N ALA A 118 -11.46 31.19 -47.88
CA ALA A 118 -12.12 32.12 -48.80
C ALA A 118 -11.70 31.89 -50.27
N GLN A 119 -10.43 31.59 -50.52
CA GLN A 119 -9.95 31.22 -51.87
C GLN A 119 -10.59 29.92 -52.36
N LEU A 120 -10.70 28.91 -51.50
CA LEU A 120 -11.37 27.66 -51.82
C LEU A 120 -12.85 27.87 -52.14
N ASP A 121 -13.54 28.68 -51.35
CA ASP A 121 -14.97 28.96 -51.54
C ASP A 121 -15.24 29.61 -52.90
N VAL A 122 -14.42 30.60 -53.29
CA VAL A 122 -14.50 31.22 -54.62
C VAL A 122 -14.24 30.19 -55.73
N ALA A 123 -13.18 29.38 -55.59
CA ALA A 123 -12.84 28.37 -56.59
C ALA A 123 -13.93 27.29 -56.73
N GLN A 124 -14.61 26.92 -55.64
CA GLN A 124 -15.74 26.00 -55.64
C GLN A 124 -16.96 26.60 -56.36
N LEU A 125 -17.25 27.88 -56.13
CA LEU A 125 -18.32 28.58 -56.82
C LEU A 125 -18.06 28.65 -58.33
N ASP A 126 -16.81 28.89 -58.73
CA ASP A 126 -16.40 28.88 -60.13
C ASP A 126 -16.51 27.49 -60.75
N LEU A 127 -16.09 26.44 -60.02
CA LEU A 127 -16.24 25.06 -60.48
C LEU A 127 -17.71 24.69 -60.72
N LYS A 128 -18.61 25.16 -59.84
CA LYS A 128 -20.06 24.96 -60.01
C LYS A 128 -20.57 25.63 -61.27
N ARG A 129 -20.15 26.87 -61.55
CA ARG A 129 -20.49 27.60 -62.78
C ARG A 129 -19.95 26.89 -64.02
N TYR A 130 -18.70 26.45 -63.99
CA TYR A 130 -18.06 25.74 -65.11
C TYR A 130 -18.69 24.38 -65.39
N ARG A 131 -19.15 23.67 -64.35
CA ARG A 131 -19.91 22.43 -64.53
C ARG A 131 -21.16 22.66 -65.39
N GLN A 132 -21.96 23.67 -65.05
CA GLN A 132 -23.17 24.03 -65.79
C GLN A 132 -22.85 24.41 -67.24
N LEU A 133 -21.84 25.26 -67.46
CA LEU A 133 -21.42 25.66 -68.81
C LEU A 133 -20.86 24.49 -69.64
N THR A 134 -20.26 23.48 -69.00
CA THR A 134 -19.74 22.30 -69.72
C THR A 134 -20.88 21.43 -70.23
N GLU A 135 -21.96 21.28 -69.46
CA GLU A 135 -23.18 20.55 -69.85
C GLU A 135 -23.83 21.19 -71.10
N ASP A 136 -23.80 22.53 -71.18
CA ASP A 136 -24.31 23.31 -72.31
C ASP A 136 -23.29 23.48 -73.46
N ASN A 137 -22.15 22.77 -73.44
CA ASN A 137 -21.03 22.92 -74.38
C ASN A 137 -20.46 24.35 -74.50
N GLY A 138 -20.66 25.19 -73.49
CA GLY A 138 -20.21 26.59 -73.43
C GLY A 138 -18.75 26.78 -73.04
N ILE A 139 -18.06 25.74 -72.55
CA ILE A 139 -16.61 25.76 -72.25
C ILE A 139 -15.94 24.42 -72.62
N SER A 140 -14.61 24.45 -72.76
CA SER A 140 -13.80 23.24 -72.98
C SER A 140 -13.68 22.37 -71.72
N ARG A 141 -13.69 21.04 -71.90
CA ARG A 141 -13.42 20.06 -70.83
C ARG A 141 -12.07 20.31 -70.15
N GLN A 142 -11.06 20.73 -70.89
CA GLN A 142 -9.74 21.05 -70.33
C GLN A 142 -9.82 22.16 -69.28
N THR A 143 -10.65 23.18 -69.50
CA THR A 143 -10.84 24.29 -68.55
C THR A 143 -11.57 23.82 -67.29
N PHE A 144 -12.57 22.94 -67.44
CA PHE A 144 -13.25 22.33 -66.30
C PHE A 144 -12.29 21.48 -65.45
N ASP A 145 -11.49 20.64 -66.08
CA ASP A 145 -10.52 19.77 -65.39
C ASP A 145 -9.44 20.59 -64.67
N GLN A 146 -8.98 21.69 -65.28
CA GLN A 146 -8.06 22.65 -64.66
C GLN A 146 -8.68 23.29 -63.40
N GLN A 147 -9.93 23.73 -63.47
CA GLN A 147 -10.63 24.29 -62.31
C GLN A 147 -10.85 23.24 -61.22
N GLN A 148 -11.16 22.00 -61.59
CA GLN A 148 -11.31 20.90 -60.63
C GLN A 148 -9.97 20.58 -59.94
N ALA A 149 -8.86 20.63 -60.68
CA ALA A 149 -7.53 20.50 -60.11
C ALA A 149 -7.21 21.65 -59.13
N LEU A 150 -7.56 22.89 -59.48
CA LEU A 150 -7.39 24.06 -58.62
C LEU A 150 -8.16 23.94 -57.30
N VAL A 151 -9.42 23.51 -57.34
CA VAL A 151 -10.20 23.27 -56.11
C VAL A 151 -9.55 22.21 -55.23
N ARG A 152 -9.06 21.11 -55.83
CA ARG A 152 -8.33 20.07 -55.07
C ARG A 152 -7.05 20.59 -54.44
N GLN A 153 -6.31 21.43 -55.15
CA GLN A 153 -5.09 22.07 -54.64
C GLN A 153 -5.41 22.99 -53.46
N LEU A 154 -6.39 23.89 -53.60
CA LEU A 154 -6.78 24.82 -52.53
C LEU A 154 -7.40 24.09 -51.33
N ALA A 155 -8.13 23.01 -51.56
CA ALA A 155 -8.64 22.15 -50.49
C ALA A 155 -7.50 21.51 -49.69
N ALA A 156 -6.45 21.02 -50.37
CA ALA A 156 -5.27 20.50 -49.70
C ALA A 156 -4.53 21.60 -48.91
N THR A 157 -4.40 22.81 -49.48
CA THR A 157 -3.81 23.95 -48.77
C THR A 157 -4.63 24.35 -47.53
N ALA A 158 -5.95 24.33 -47.60
CA ALA A 158 -6.82 24.65 -46.46
C ALA A 158 -6.83 23.57 -45.37
N GLN A 159 -6.47 22.32 -45.69
CA GLN A 159 -6.34 21.22 -44.72
C GLN A 159 -4.93 21.12 -44.11
N GLY A 160 -3.90 21.60 -44.81
CA GLY A 160 -2.52 21.58 -44.35
C GLY A 160 -2.14 22.70 -43.39
N ASN A 161 -2.98 23.73 -43.25
CA ASN A 161 -2.84 24.83 -42.29
C ASN A 161 -3.75 24.61 -41.08
#